data_AF-A0A0N4Y012-F1
#
_entry.id   AF-A0A0N4Y012-F1
#
_cell.length_a   1.000
_cell.length_b   1.000
_cell.length_c   1.000
_cell.angle_alpha   90.00
_cell.angle_beta   90.00
_cell.angle_gamma   90.00
#
_symmetry.space_group_name_H-M   'P 1'
#
loop_
_entity.id
_entity.type
_entity.pdbx_description
1 polymer ?
#
loop_
_entity_poly.entity_id
_entity_poly.type
_entity_poly.pdbx_seq_one_letter_code
_entity_poly.pdbx_strand_id
1 'polypeptide(L)'
;MCANEDANLCLYLLQAYDENVEVLVEAYELTSGSNVYKTLFKALEYLRLILEGYSGDKKSDLMEALNLELETHDAVTTLCSDAQKCEKLANHLAKSMENIIAALKEAVPEKKDDIEDIYNLVFGENGSRSSTFAEDMYYVVIDILNMLQEEQSV
;
A
#
# COMPACT_ATOMS: atom_id res chain seq x y z
N MET A 1 -5.66 -8.37 -15.86
CA MET A 1 -6.33 -9.67 -15.65
C MET A 1 -6.92 -9.59 -14.25
N CYS A 2 -8.25 -9.66 -14.12
CA CYS A 2 -8.97 -9.57 -12.85
C CYS A 2 -10.01 -10.67 -12.84
N ALA A 3 -9.58 -11.87 -12.47
CA ALA A 3 -10.46 -13.02 -12.52
C ALA A 3 -11.48 -12.90 -11.37
N ASN A 4 -12.74 -12.60 -11.73
CA ASN A 4 -13.90 -12.63 -10.82
C ASN A 4 -13.95 -11.53 -9.75
N GLU A 5 -13.15 -10.47 -9.89
CA GLU A 5 -13.20 -9.32 -8.97
C GLU A 5 -14.22 -8.27 -9.39
N ASP A 6 -14.73 -7.52 -8.40
CA ASP A 6 -15.50 -6.30 -8.65
C ASP A 6 -14.67 -5.31 -9.47
N ALA A 7 -15.33 -4.53 -10.34
CA ALA A 7 -14.65 -3.60 -11.24
C ALA A 7 -13.81 -2.55 -10.49
N ASN A 8 -14.27 -2.07 -9.33
CA ASN A 8 -13.55 -1.09 -8.53
C ASN A 8 -12.36 -1.75 -7.81
N LEU A 9 -12.59 -2.90 -7.17
CA LEU A 9 -11.51 -3.66 -6.54
C LEU A 9 -10.39 -3.99 -7.55
N CYS A 10 -10.75 -4.47 -8.73
CA CYS A 10 -9.83 -4.72 -9.84
C CYS A 10 -9.03 -3.47 -10.23
N LEU A 11 -9.71 -2.33 -10.38
CA LEU A 11 -9.06 -1.06 -10.76
C LEU A 11 -8.00 -0.67 -9.73
N TYR A 12 -8.35 -0.67 -8.46
CA TYR A 12 -7.43 -0.29 -7.38
C TYR A 12 -6.25 -1.25 -7.29
N LEU A 13 -6.47 -2.55 -7.40
CA LEU A 13 -5.39 -3.55 -7.39
C LEU A 13 -4.43 -3.37 -8.56
N LEU A 14 -4.93 -3.08 -9.77
CA LEU A 14 -4.08 -2.83 -10.94
C LEU A 14 -3.25 -1.55 -10.77
N GLN A 15 -3.86 -0.49 -10.23
CA GLN A 15 -3.15 0.76 -9.95
C GLN A 15 -2.05 0.57 -8.90
N ALA A 16 -2.34 -0.12 -7.79
CA ALA A 16 -1.33 -0.49 -6.80
C ALA A 16 -0.20 -1.33 -7.41
N TYR A 17 -0.57 -2.34 -8.23
CA TYR A 17 0.41 -3.18 -8.90
C TYR A 17 1.33 -2.37 -9.81
N ASP A 18 0.79 -1.48 -10.64
CA ASP A 18 1.58 -0.66 -11.56
C ASP A 18 2.53 0.29 -10.82
N GLU A 19 2.07 0.94 -9.74
CA GLU A 19 2.91 1.81 -8.90
C GLU A 19 4.06 1.02 -8.26
N ASN A 20 3.79 -0.19 -7.75
CA ASN A 20 4.83 -1.07 -7.20
C ASN A 20 5.83 -1.57 -8.25
N VAL A 21 5.39 -1.82 -9.49
CA VAL A 21 6.31 -2.20 -10.58
C VAL A 21 7.28 -1.07 -10.89
N GLU A 22 6.82 0.17 -10.95
CA GLU A 22 7.67 1.35 -11.17
C GLU A 22 8.73 1.47 -10.05
N VAL A 23 8.31 1.30 -8.79
CA VAL A 23 9.24 1.30 -7.65
C VAL A 23 10.25 0.16 -7.77
N LEU A 24 9.82 -1.04 -8.18
CA LEU A 24 10.69 -2.21 -8.26
C LEU A 24 11.79 -2.05 -9.33
N VAL A 25 11.47 -1.42 -10.46
CA VAL A 25 12.43 -1.09 -11.52
C VAL A 25 13.48 -0.09 -11.00
N GLU A 26 13.05 0.94 -10.28
CA GLU A 26 13.93 2.03 -9.84
C GLU A 26 14.69 1.70 -8.53
N ALA A 27 14.10 0.93 -7.62
CA ALA A 27 14.68 0.58 -6.32
C ALA A 27 15.88 -0.38 -6.45
N TYR A 28 15.96 -1.18 -7.52
CA TYR A 28 17.10 -2.06 -7.79
C TYR A 28 18.42 -1.27 -7.89
N GLU A 29 18.38 -0.08 -8.49
CA GLU A 29 19.56 0.78 -8.64
C GLU A 29 19.92 1.50 -7.34
N LEU A 30 18.93 1.80 -6.50
CA LEU A 30 19.08 2.72 -5.36
C LEU A 30 19.37 2.03 -4.04
N THR A 31 19.04 0.74 -3.94
CA THR A 31 19.06 0.02 -2.67
C THR A 31 19.91 -1.25 -2.74
N SER A 32 21.00 -1.21 -3.54
CA SER A 32 21.91 -2.33 -3.78
C SER A 32 22.36 -2.98 -2.46
N GLY A 33 21.94 -4.23 -2.24
CA GLY A 33 22.22 -5.01 -1.02
C GLY A 33 21.13 -5.00 0.06
N SER A 34 20.09 -4.20 -0.09
CA SER A 34 18.92 -4.22 0.80
C SER A 34 17.90 -5.28 0.39
N ASN A 35 17.02 -5.66 1.32
CA ASN A 35 15.90 -6.56 1.02
C ASN A 35 14.69 -5.84 0.41
N VAL A 36 14.76 -4.53 0.10
CA VAL A 36 13.67 -3.72 -0.47
C VAL A 36 13.01 -4.41 -1.65
N TYR A 37 13.81 -4.84 -2.63
CA TYR A 37 13.32 -5.56 -3.80
C TYR A 37 12.52 -6.81 -3.42
N LYS A 38 12.98 -7.59 -2.45
CA LYS A 38 12.32 -8.83 -2.03
C LYS A 38 11.03 -8.55 -1.28
N THR A 39 11.02 -7.54 -0.42
CA THR A 39 9.84 -7.11 0.33
C THR A 39 8.76 -6.62 -0.64
N LEU A 40 9.11 -5.74 -1.57
CA LEU A 40 8.18 -5.22 -2.58
C LEU A 40 7.70 -6.29 -3.56
N PHE A 41 8.58 -7.22 -3.96
CA PHE A 41 8.18 -8.34 -4.80
C PHE A 41 7.12 -9.22 -4.12
N LYS A 42 7.25 -9.45 -2.80
CA LYS A 42 6.23 -10.17 -2.03
C LYS A 42 4.91 -9.39 -1.97
N ALA A 43 4.94 -8.06 -1.79
CA ALA A 43 3.74 -7.24 -1.83
C ALA A 43 3.00 -7.42 -3.18
N LEU A 44 3.74 -7.36 -4.30
CA LEU A 44 3.21 -7.63 -5.63
C LEU A 44 2.64 -9.05 -5.78
N GLU A 45 3.24 -10.05 -5.15
CA GLU A 45 2.71 -11.42 -5.16
C GLU A 45 1.33 -11.50 -4.50
N TYR A 46 1.11 -10.83 -3.36
CA TYR A 46 -0.22 -10.75 -2.72
C TYR A 46 -1.25 -10.08 -3.62
N LEU A 47 -0.92 -8.93 -4.22
CA LEU A 47 -1.81 -8.25 -5.17
C LEU A 47 -2.14 -9.15 -6.37
N ARG A 48 -1.14 -9.85 -6.91
CA ARG A 48 -1.32 -10.77 -8.03
C ARG A 48 -2.23 -11.95 -7.66
N LEU A 49 -2.07 -12.54 -6.47
CA LEU A 49 -2.94 -13.62 -6.02
C LEU A 49 -4.41 -13.22 -6.01
N ILE A 50 -4.71 -11.98 -5.60
CA ILE A 50 -6.07 -11.44 -5.63
C ILE A 50 -6.52 -11.23 -7.09
N LEU A 51 -5.72 -10.55 -7.92
CA LEU A 51 -6.03 -10.29 -9.33
C LEU A 51 -6.28 -11.57 -10.16
N GLU A 52 -5.58 -12.65 -9.83
CA GLU A 52 -5.71 -13.95 -10.50
C GLU A 52 -6.84 -14.83 -9.91
N GLY A 53 -7.52 -14.37 -8.85
CA GLY A 53 -8.60 -15.09 -8.19
C GLY A 53 -8.13 -16.30 -7.38
N TYR A 54 -6.86 -16.31 -6.96
CA TYR A 54 -6.26 -17.36 -6.12
C TYR A 54 -6.24 -17.02 -4.62
N SER A 55 -6.56 -15.77 -4.26
CA SER A 55 -6.65 -15.35 -2.86
C SER A 55 -7.75 -16.12 -2.11
N GLY A 56 -7.37 -16.71 -0.97
CA GLY A 56 -8.30 -17.36 -0.04
C GLY A 56 -8.91 -16.40 0.98
N ASP A 57 -8.22 -15.29 1.27
CA ASP A 57 -8.65 -14.23 2.17
C ASP A 57 -8.06 -12.90 1.68
N LYS A 58 -8.90 -12.12 0.98
CA LYS A 58 -8.51 -10.84 0.39
C LYS A 58 -8.15 -9.80 1.44
N LYS A 59 -8.82 -9.81 2.60
CA LYS A 59 -8.51 -8.89 3.70
C LYS A 59 -7.09 -9.14 4.18
N SER A 60 -6.77 -10.39 4.49
CA SER A 60 -5.43 -10.77 4.95
C SER A 60 -4.35 -10.49 3.91
N ASP A 61 -4.58 -10.84 2.64
CA ASP A 61 -3.60 -10.62 1.57
C ASP A 61 -3.36 -9.12 1.31
N LEU A 62 -4.41 -8.28 1.38
CA LEU A 62 -4.28 -6.82 1.24
C LEU A 62 -3.56 -6.20 2.44
N MET A 63 -3.86 -6.64 3.66
CA MET A 63 -3.16 -6.16 4.86
C MET A 63 -1.68 -6.50 4.83
N GLU A 64 -1.33 -7.70 4.37
CA GLU A 64 0.07 -8.12 4.25
C GLU A 64 0.81 -7.36 3.14
N ALA A 65 0.17 -7.15 1.99
CA ALA A 65 0.71 -6.28 0.94
C ALA A 65 0.98 -4.86 1.47
N LEU A 66 0.03 -4.30 2.22
CA LEU A 66 0.13 -2.97 2.79
C LEU A 66 1.25 -2.85 3.84
N ASN A 67 1.41 -3.87 4.70
CA ASN A 67 2.51 -3.93 5.67
C ASN A 67 3.89 -4.01 4.99
N LEU A 68 4.02 -4.78 3.91
CA LEU A 68 5.25 -4.88 3.14
C LEU A 68 5.59 -3.58 2.39
N GLU A 69 4.58 -2.82 1.96
CA GLU A 69 4.79 -1.49 1.40
C GLU A 69 5.28 -0.46 2.43
N LEU A 70 4.76 -0.49 3.66
CA LEU A 70 5.30 0.31 4.77
C LEU A 70 6.77 0.00 5.03
N GLU A 71 7.12 -1.28 5.16
CA GLU A 71 8.51 -1.71 5.36
C GLU A 71 9.41 -1.23 4.22
N THR A 72 8.89 -1.27 2.99
CA THR A 72 9.60 -0.81 1.80
C THR A 72 9.78 0.71 1.82
N HIS A 73 8.75 1.45 2.21
CA HIS A 73 8.79 2.90 2.38
C HIS A 73 9.86 3.31 3.39
N ASP A 74 9.91 2.68 4.57
CA ASP A 74 10.92 2.96 5.60
C ASP A 74 12.34 2.67 5.12
N ALA A 75 12.52 1.57 4.39
CA ALA A 75 13.81 1.23 3.84
C ALA A 75 14.24 2.20 2.72
N VAL A 76 13.32 2.64 1.86
CA VAL A 76 13.61 3.66 0.83
C VAL A 76 13.97 4.99 1.48
N THR A 77 13.21 5.47 2.46
CA THR A 77 13.50 6.74 3.13
C THR A 77 14.81 6.72 3.93
N THR A 78 15.21 5.55 4.45
CA THR A 78 16.44 5.40 5.26
C THR A 78 17.70 5.13 4.44
N LEU A 79 17.62 4.28 3.42
CA LEU A 79 18.80 3.75 2.72
C LEU A 79 19.16 4.52 1.45
N CYS A 80 18.19 5.24 0.87
CA CYS A 80 18.39 5.93 -0.39
C CYS A 80 19.22 7.21 -0.20
N SER A 81 20.21 7.40 -1.07
CA SER A 81 21.19 8.50 -0.98
C SER A 81 20.87 9.71 -1.86
N ASP A 82 19.99 9.54 -2.85
CA ASP A 82 19.58 10.58 -3.80
C ASP A 82 18.18 11.10 -3.46
N ALA A 83 18.10 12.19 -2.71
CA ALA A 83 16.87 12.71 -2.13
C ALA A 83 15.70 12.84 -3.13
N GLN A 84 15.96 13.27 -4.38
CA GLN A 84 14.91 13.43 -5.39
C GLN A 84 14.36 12.08 -5.84
N LYS A 85 15.23 11.08 -6.02
CA LYS A 85 14.81 9.73 -6.37
C LYS A 85 14.09 9.06 -5.21
N CYS A 86 14.55 9.27 -3.97
CA CYS A 86 13.90 8.71 -2.78
C CYS A 86 12.48 9.29 -2.62
N GLU A 87 12.33 10.61 -2.79
CA GLU A 87 11.02 11.27 -2.74
C GLU A 87 10.08 10.74 -3.83
N LYS A 88 10.59 10.55 -5.05
CA LYS A 88 9.81 9.96 -6.14
C LYS A 88 9.34 8.54 -5.79
N LEU A 89 10.25 7.68 -5.33
CA LEU A 89 9.92 6.31 -4.92
C LEU A 89 8.92 6.26 -3.76
N ALA A 90 9.13 7.08 -2.73
CA ALA A 90 8.23 7.18 -1.59
C ALA A 90 6.82 7.61 -2.01
N ASN A 91 6.70 8.54 -2.97
CA ASN A 91 5.42 8.94 -3.52
C ASN A 91 4.73 7.85 -4.35
N HIS A 92 5.48 7.04 -5.11
CA HIS A 92 4.91 5.89 -5.81
C HIS A 92 4.39 4.83 -4.81
N LEU A 93 5.18 4.50 -3.78
CA LEU A 93 4.74 3.62 -2.70
C LEU A 93 3.48 4.17 -2.00
N ALA A 94 3.44 5.48 -1.71
CA ALA A 94 2.28 6.10 -1.08
C ALA A 94 1.01 6.00 -1.95
N LYS A 95 1.13 6.15 -3.26
CA LYS A 95 0.00 5.93 -4.18
C LYS A 95 -0.41 4.47 -4.23
N SER A 96 0.53 3.54 -4.18
CA SER A 96 0.21 2.12 -4.10
C SER A 96 -0.57 1.82 -2.81
N MET A 97 -0.09 2.30 -1.66
CA MET A 97 -0.77 2.19 -0.37
C MET A 97 -2.17 2.77 -0.40
N GLU A 98 -2.37 3.96 -0.99
CA GLU A 98 -3.68 4.58 -1.18
C GLU A 98 -4.63 3.68 -1.97
N ASN A 99 -4.15 3.09 -3.06
CA ASN A 99 -4.94 2.16 -3.87
C ASN A 99 -5.24 0.86 -3.12
N ILE A 100 -4.30 0.34 -2.32
CA ILE A 100 -4.57 -0.83 -1.47
C ILE A 100 -5.61 -0.50 -0.39
N ILE A 101 -5.58 0.70 0.19
CA ILE A 101 -6.62 1.17 1.11
C ILE A 101 -7.99 1.22 0.41
N ALA A 102 -8.05 1.73 -0.81
CA ALA A 102 -9.27 1.72 -1.61
C ALA A 102 -9.75 0.29 -1.91
N ALA A 103 -8.84 -0.63 -2.21
CA ALA A 103 -9.15 -2.06 -2.37
C ALA A 103 -9.66 -2.69 -1.06
N LEU A 104 -9.10 -2.34 0.10
CA LEU A 104 -9.58 -2.80 1.41
C LEU A 104 -11.02 -2.35 1.69
N LYS A 105 -11.40 -1.12 1.33
CA LYS A 105 -12.78 -0.62 1.46
C LYS A 105 -13.78 -1.45 0.67
N GLU A 106 -13.37 -1.99 -0.48
CA GLU A 106 -14.21 -2.84 -1.32
C GLU A 106 -14.18 -4.31 -0.86
N ALA A 107 -13.04 -4.79 -0.36
CA ALA A 107 -12.89 -6.16 0.15
C ALA A 107 -13.53 -6.38 1.54
N VAL A 108 -13.67 -5.31 2.34
CA VAL A 108 -14.19 -5.33 3.71
C VAL A 108 -15.27 -4.24 3.85
N PRO A 109 -16.43 -4.38 3.17
CA PRO A 109 -17.43 -3.32 3.06
C PRO A 109 -18.00 -2.87 4.41
N GLU A 110 -18.03 -3.74 5.42
CA GLU A 110 -18.45 -3.43 6.79
C GLU A 110 -17.49 -2.48 7.53
N LYS A 111 -16.26 -2.31 7.02
CA LYS A 111 -15.23 -1.39 7.56
C LYS A 111 -14.96 -0.18 6.68
N LYS A 112 -15.68 -0.05 5.58
CA LYS A 112 -15.49 1.04 4.62
C LYS A 112 -15.50 2.41 5.30
N ASP A 113 -16.49 2.66 6.16
CA ASP A 113 -16.64 3.94 6.86
C ASP A 113 -15.52 4.16 7.88
N ASP A 114 -15.14 3.14 8.66
CA ASP A 114 -14.02 3.24 9.62
C ASP A 114 -12.69 3.56 8.90
N ILE A 115 -12.42 2.90 7.76
CA ILE A 115 -11.22 3.13 6.94
C ILE A 115 -11.26 4.54 6.33
N GLU A 116 -12.41 4.97 5.83
CA GLU A 116 -12.63 6.29 5.26
C GLU A 116 -12.44 7.40 6.30
N ASP A 117 -12.93 7.20 7.52
CA ASP A 117 -12.75 8.14 8.63
C ASP A 117 -11.26 8.31 8.98
N ILE A 118 -10.49 7.22 9.08
CA ILE A 118 -9.04 7.29 9.33
C ILE A 118 -8.34 8.06 8.21
N TYR A 119 -8.65 7.77 6.94
CA TYR A 119 -8.09 8.49 5.80
C TYR A 119 -8.44 9.99 5.86
N ASN A 120 -9.69 10.34 6.15
CA ASN A 120 -10.16 11.72 6.22
C ASN A 120 -9.63 12.51 7.43
N LEU A 121 -9.21 11.85 8.51
CA LEU A 121 -8.50 12.53 9.61
C LEU A 121 -7.15 13.10 9.17
N VAL A 122 -6.60 12.62 8.06
CA VAL A 122 -5.30 13.04 7.52
C VAL A 122 -5.45 13.84 6.23
N PHE A 123 -6.38 13.47 5.35
CA PHE A 123 -6.54 14.08 4.01
C PHE A 123 -7.87 14.82 3.80
N GLY A 124 -8.71 14.95 4.84
CA GLY A 124 -10.03 15.60 4.77
C GLY A 124 -9.98 17.13 4.58
N GLU A 125 -10.99 17.85 5.06
CA GLU A 125 -11.21 19.29 4.74
C GLU A 125 -10.03 20.24 5.03
N ASN A 126 -9.08 19.84 5.87
CA ASN A 126 -7.88 20.63 6.18
C ASN A 126 -6.64 20.28 5.33
N GLY A 127 -6.75 19.31 4.42
CA GLY A 127 -5.62 18.77 3.66
C GLY A 127 -4.66 17.95 4.52
N SER A 128 -3.55 17.57 3.90
CA SER A 128 -2.48 16.71 4.42
C SER A 128 -1.94 17.21 5.79
N ARG A 129 -1.77 16.32 6.77
CA ARG A 129 -1.22 16.63 8.11
C ARG A 129 0.22 17.15 8.06
N SER A 130 1.00 16.68 7.09
CA SER A 130 2.37 17.12 6.84
C SER A 130 2.46 17.83 5.49
N SER A 131 3.65 18.33 5.17
CA SER A 131 3.94 18.87 3.84
C SER A 131 4.25 17.79 2.80
N THR A 132 4.23 16.50 3.16
CA THR A 132 4.61 15.40 2.25
C THR A 132 3.54 14.31 2.22
N PHE A 133 3.04 14.02 1.01
CA PHE A 133 1.98 13.03 0.80
C PHE A 133 2.38 11.63 1.30
N ALA A 134 3.62 11.22 1.08
CA ALA A 134 4.11 9.90 1.47
C ALA A 134 4.18 9.70 2.99
N GLU A 135 4.61 10.73 3.75
CA GLU A 135 4.62 10.67 5.21
C GLU A 135 3.20 10.57 5.77
N ASP A 136 2.26 11.32 5.21
CA ASP A 136 0.87 11.27 5.66
C ASP A 136 0.21 9.93 5.36
N MET A 137 0.49 9.36 4.18
CA MET A 137 -0.01 8.03 3.84
C MET A 137 0.56 6.97 4.77
N TYR A 138 1.84 7.07 5.14
CA TYR A 138 2.47 6.16 6.11
C TYR A 138 1.68 6.10 7.44
N TYR A 139 1.29 7.26 7.99
CA TYR A 139 0.49 7.30 9.21
C TYR A 139 -0.93 6.74 9.03
N VAL A 140 -1.60 7.06 7.92
CA VAL A 140 -2.93 6.50 7.61
C VAL A 140 -2.89 4.98 7.58
N VAL A 141 -1.87 4.43 6.92
CA VAL A 141 -1.71 2.99 6.78
C VAL A 141 -1.48 2.30 8.13
N ILE A 142 -0.65 2.88 9.01
CA ILE A 142 -0.44 2.35 10.36
C ILE A 142 -1.76 2.28 11.13
N ASP A 143 -2.53 3.36 11.12
CA ASP A 143 -3.80 3.44 11.84
C ASP A 143 -4.82 2.41 11.31
N ILE A 144 -4.89 2.24 9.99
CA ILE A 144 -5.76 1.23 9.34
C ILE A 144 -5.32 -0.20 9.70
N LEU A 145 -4.02 -0.50 9.63
CA LEU A 145 -3.50 -1.83 9.95
C LEU A 145 -3.78 -2.19 11.41
N ASN A 146 -3.54 -1.25 12.34
CA ASN A 146 -3.84 -1.46 13.76
C ASN A 146 -5.32 -1.76 13.99
N MET A 147 -6.21 -0.94 13.40
CA MET A 147 -7.66 -1.12 13.51
C MET A 147 -8.10 -2.50 13.01
N LEU A 148 -7.57 -2.96 11.88
CA LEU A 148 -7.96 -4.25 11.29
C LEU A 148 -7.31 -5.46 12.00
N GLN A 149 -6.15 -5.29 12.64
CA GLN A 149 -5.45 -6.35 13.39
C GLN A 149 -6.07 -6.64 14.76
N GLU A 150 -6.57 -5.61 15.46
CA GLU A 150 -7.23 -5.79 16.77
C GLU A 150 -8.41 -6.78 16.70
N GLU A 151 -9.04 -6.90 15.53
CA GLU A 151 -10.16 -7.81 15.30
C GLU A 151 -9.77 -9.28 15.12
N GLN A 152 -8.55 -9.57 14.67
CA GLN A 152 -8.08 -10.96 14.53
C GLN A 152 -7.82 -11.62 15.89
N SER A 153 -7.78 -10.84 16.97
CA SER A 153 -7.44 -11.27 18.33
C SER A 153 -8.67 -11.63 19.18
N VAL A 154 -9.88 -11.59 18.60
CA VAL A 154 -11.18 -11.85 19.27
C VAL A 154 -11.83 -13.10 18.70
#